data_AF-A0A3D3H8Q2-F1
#
_entry.id   AF-A0A3D3H8Q2-F1
#
_cell.length_a   1.000
_cell.length_b   1.000
_cell.length_c   1.000
_cell.angle_alpha   90.00
_cell.angle_beta   90.00
_cell.angle_gamma   90.00
#
_symmetry.space_group_name_H-M   'P 1'
#
loop_
_entity.id
_entity.type
_entity.pdbx_description
1 polymer ?
#
loop_
_entity_poly.entity_id
_entity_poly.type
_entity_poly.pdbx_seq_one_letter_code
_entity_poly.pdbx_strand_id
1 'polypeptide(L)'
;ELDDSRQKGGVGLYDLQWTAPKNADVGDLALVYFLAPRKAACFVARIASRPFLETGVERSPDDEFDPNQWWCYLTPLVEIEPIAYEELKAATDGHLLLRGKGGKYLSPRAIARLTFTAARVDEQGLVDRITQVPEGPVELPAIVDIDLPTWSSIPAGMLAVEARVEDYIVDPLLGFVNERRGDARVPLPRLVPERQFRLARRIVDYAILCDGIPLGAVEVKLSLRRPVGGEWMTSPDFRQVRAYMDEMDVPGLLVDSRSVWLVPRGAEAPSYAFERASMTDADITAIVDLIFDQAYEVFGGTAGIVGR
;
A
#
# COMPACT_ATOMS: atom_id res chain seq x y z
N GLU A 1 -7.61 0.31 32.64
CA GLU A 1 -7.20 -0.13 31.29
C GLU A 1 -7.48 0.93 30.22
N LEU A 2 -8.76 1.26 29.91
CA LEU A 2 -9.06 2.34 28.93
C LEU A 2 -8.50 3.70 29.35
N ASP A 3 -8.64 4.08 30.62
CA ASP A 3 -8.10 5.35 31.13
C ASP A 3 -6.56 5.37 31.16
N ASP A 4 -5.93 4.23 31.44
CA ASP A 4 -4.46 4.09 31.40
C ASP A 4 -3.94 4.19 29.96
N SER A 5 -4.63 3.58 29.01
CA SER A 5 -4.34 3.70 27.57
C SER A 5 -4.50 5.16 27.11
N ARG A 6 -5.53 5.87 27.57
CA ARG A 6 -5.73 7.30 27.29
C ARG A 6 -4.58 8.17 27.81
N GLN A 7 -4.10 7.91 29.03
CA GLN A 7 -2.95 8.63 29.59
C GLN A 7 -1.67 8.39 28.78
N LYS A 8 -1.39 7.14 28.39
CA LYS A 8 -0.25 6.80 27.52
C LYS A 8 -0.36 7.43 26.13
N GLY A 9 -1.56 7.38 25.53
CA GLY A 9 -1.83 7.98 24.23
C GLY A 9 -1.63 9.49 24.22
N GLY A 10 -1.87 10.18 25.33
CA GLY A 10 -1.61 11.62 25.49
C GLY A 10 -0.14 12.02 25.30
N VAL A 11 0.80 11.07 25.42
CA VAL A 11 2.24 11.27 25.17
C VAL A 11 2.73 10.48 23.94
N GLY A 12 1.81 9.99 23.10
CA GLY A 12 2.13 9.26 21.86
C GLY A 12 2.55 7.80 22.05
N LEU A 13 2.31 7.22 23.23
CA LEU A 13 2.56 5.80 23.49
C LEU A 13 1.27 5.00 23.22
N TYR A 14 1.31 4.11 22.23
CA TYR A 14 0.19 3.27 21.83
C TYR A 14 0.59 1.80 21.97
N ASP A 15 -0.12 1.07 22.83
CA ASP A 15 0.14 -0.34 23.14
C ASP A 15 -1.01 -1.27 22.69
N LEU A 16 -2.17 -0.71 22.38
CA LEU A 16 -3.32 -1.49 21.90
C LEU A 16 -3.10 -1.92 20.44
N GLN A 17 -2.91 -3.21 20.24
CA GLN A 17 -2.86 -3.82 18.91
C GLN A 17 -4.22 -4.31 18.46
N TRP A 18 -4.51 -4.17 17.16
CA TRP A 18 -5.71 -4.73 16.54
C TRP A 18 -5.44 -5.20 15.11
N THR A 19 -6.20 -6.18 14.64
CA THR A 19 -6.09 -6.67 13.26
C THR A 19 -6.56 -5.62 12.27
N ALA A 20 -5.80 -5.39 11.20
CA ALA A 20 -6.09 -4.36 10.19
C ALA A 20 -5.90 -4.90 8.77
N PRO A 21 -6.51 -4.27 7.75
CA PRO A 21 -6.15 -4.57 6.36
C PRO A 21 -4.72 -4.06 6.09
N LYS A 22 -3.96 -4.79 5.26
CA LYS A 22 -2.54 -4.45 4.98
C LYS A 22 -2.35 -3.07 4.33
N ASN A 23 -3.42 -2.49 3.80
CA ASN A 23 -3.43 -1.18 3.16
C ASN A 23 -4.07 -0.06 4.00
N ALA A 24 -4.21 -0.20 5.32
CA ALA A 24 -4.60 0.91 6.19
C ALA A 24 -3.46 1.93 6.41
N ASP A 25 -3.81 3.20 6.62
CA ASP A 25 -2.88 4.29 6.92
C ASP A 25 -3.04 4.86 8.33
N VAL A 26 -1.97 5.47 8.82
CA VAL A 26 -1.99 6.22 10.09
C VAL A 26 -3.01 7.35 9.97
N GLY A 27 -3.91 7.45 10.95
CA GLY A 27 -5.02 8.40 10.95
C GLY A 27 -6.31 7.87 10.32
N ASP A 28 -6.33 6.68 9.71
CA ASP A 28 -7.57 6.05 9.28
C ASP A 28 -8.50 5.81 10.47
N LEU A 29 -9.81 6.00 10.27
CA LEU A 29 -10.83 5.68 11.26
C LEU A 29 -10.98 4.16 11.38
N ALA A 30 -10.79 3.64 12.59
CA ALA A 30 -11.00 2.24 12.93
C ALA A 30 -12.34 2.07 13.68
N LEU A 31 -13.21 1.21 13.16
CA LEU A 31 -14.40 0.72 13.86
C LEU A 31 -14.09 -0.65 14.45
N VAL A 32 -14.09 -0.74 15.77
CA VAL A 32 -13.72 -1.96 16.49
C VAL A 32 -14.95 -2.85 16.63
N TYR A 33 -15.02 -3.88 15.78
CA TYR A 33 -16.15 -4.79 15.65
C TYR A 33 -15.99 -6.06 16.48
N PHE A 34 -17.01 -6.39 17.27
CA PHE A 34 -17.05 -7.58 18.14
C PHE A 34 -18.02 -8.62 17.61
N LEU A 35 -17.54 -9.86 17.39
CA LEU A 35 -18.37 -10.97 16.89
C LEU A 35 -19.39 -11.49 17.90
N ALA A 36 -19.11 -11.32 19.20
CA ALA A 36 -19.97 -11.70 20.31
C ALA A 36 -19.77 -10.70 21.45
N PRO A 37 -20.80 -10.42 22.28
CA PRO A 37 -22.16 -10.99 22.22
C PRO A 37 -23.11 -10.31 21.23
N ARG A 38 -22.81 -9.09 20.73
CA ARG A 38 -23.79 -8.23 20.03
C ARG A 38 -23.58 -8.02 18.52
N LYS A 39 -22.49 -8.52 17.92
CA LYS A 39 -22.20 -8.33 16.47
C LYS A 39 -22.27 -6.85 16.06
N ALA A 40 -21.51 -6.02 16.73
CA ALA A 40 -21.56 -4.57 16.57
C ALA A 40 -20.15 -3.95 16.63
N ALA A 41 -20.02 -2.76 16.05
CA ALA A 41 -18.90 -1.88 16.36
C ALA A 41 -19.22 -1.11 17.63
N CYS A 42 -18.41 -1.31 18.68
CA CYS A 42 -18.65 -0.72 20.00
C CYS A 42 -17.65 0.40 20.34
N PHE A 43 -16.54 0.47 19.61
CA PHE A 43 -15.53 1.50 19.83
C PHE A 43 -15.05 2.07 18.51
N VAL A 44 -14.60 3.31 18.57
CA VAL A 44 -13.88 4.00 17.50
C VAL A 44 -12.49 4.38 17.98
N ALA A 45 -11.55 4.40 17.04
CA ALA A 45 -10.18 4.85 17.24
C ALA A 45 -9.58 5.32 15.92
N ARG A 46 -8.34 5.80 15.96
CA ARG A 46 -7.53 6.03 14.76
C ARG A 46 -6.41 4.99 14.70
N ILE A 47 -6.05 4.59 13.49
CA ILE A 47 -4.84 3.81 13.25
C ILE A 47 -3.63 4.67 13.65
N ALA A 48 -2.81 4.17 14.56
CA ALA A 48 -1.64 4.86 15.10
C ALA A 48 -0.30 4.36 14.51
N SER A 49 -0.31 3.21 13.82
CA SER A 49 0.85 2.70 13.10
C SER A 49 0.46 2.13 11.74
N ARG A 50 1.40 2.10 10.80
CA ARG A 50 1.24 1.30 9.59
C ARG A 50 1.03 -0.18 9.95
N PRO A 51 0.26 -0.93 9.15
CA PRO A 51 0.11 -2.37 9.35
C PRO A 51 1.44 -3.11 9.31
N PHE A 52 1.61 -4.08 10.19
CA PHE A 52 2.80 -4.94 10.27
C PHE A 52 2.40 -6.40 10.48
N LEU A 53 3.30 -7.31 10.11
CA LEU A 53 3.21 -8.72 10.49
C LEU A 53 3.86 -8.88 11.87
N GLU A 54 3.17 -9.50 12.80
CA GLU A 54 3.74 -9.76 14.12
C GLU A 54 4.52 -11.08 14.11
N THR A 55 5.84 -10.99 14.18
CA THR A 55 6.75 -12.14 14.00
C THR A 55 7.48 -12.57 15.28
N GLY A 56 7.08 -12.09 16.47
CA GLY A 56 7.90 -12.21 17.68
C GLY A 56 7.17 -12.43 19.00
N VAL A 57 5.91 -12.85 18.99
CA VAL A 57 5.17 -13.13 20.25
C VAL A 57 5.33 -14.61 20.60
N GLU A 58 5.88 -14.89 21.78
CA GLU A 58 5.81 -16.22 22.40
C GLU A 58 4.33 -16.54 22.66
N ARG A 59 3.84 -17.64 22.10
CA ARG A 59 2.40 -17.97 22.16
C ARG A 59 2.16 -19.40 22.61
N SER A 60 0.97 -19.58 23.19
CA SER A 60 0.48 -20.91 23.51
C SER A 60 0.27 -21.70 22.21
N PRO A 61 0.66 -22.98 22.15
CA PRO A 61 0.46 -23.82 20.97
C PRO A 61 -1.02 -24.02 20.57
N ASP A 62 -1.96 -23.68 21.46
CA ASP A 62 -3.41 -23.79 21.23
C ASP A 62 -4.04 -22.57 20.54
N ASP A 63 -3.30 -21.46 20.38
CA ASP A 63 -3.83 -20.26 19.72
C ASP A 63 -3.81 -20.42 18.19
N GLU A 64 -4.99 -20.40 17.56
CA GLU A 64 -5.12 -20.35 16.09
C GLU A 64 -4.59 -19.01 15.53
N PHE A 65 -3.28 -18.92 15.31
CA PHE A 65 -2.66 -17.77 14.69
C PHE A 65 -2.51 -17.95 13.18
N ASP A 66 -2.98 -16.96 12.41
CA ASP A 66 -2.65 -16.86 10.99
C ASP A 66 -1.33 -16.08 10.83
N PRO A 67 -0.25 -16.70 10.33
CA PRO A 67 1.03 -16.01 10.10
C PRO A 67 0.94 -14.89 9.04
N ASN A 68 -0.18 -14.80 8.31
CA ASN A 68 -0.45 -13.72 7.37
C ASN A 68 -1.36 -12.62 7.94
N GLN A 69 -1.70 -12.67 9.23
CA GLN A 69 -2.50 -11.65 9.88
C GLN A 69 -1.71 -10.35 10.05
N TRP A 70 -2.27 -9.26 9.54
CA TRP A 70 -1.71 -7.92 9.72
C TRP A 70 -2.31 -7.24 10.95
N TRP A 71 -1.44 -6.54 11.67
CA TRP A 71 -1.71 -5.84 12.92
C TRP A 71 -1.36 -4.37 12.80
N CYS A 72 -1.99 -3.54 13.61
CA CYS A 72 -1.63 -2.14 13.77
C CYS A 72 -1.80 -1.74 15.23
N TYR A 73 -1.14 -0.67 15.64
CA TYR A 73 -1.47 0.02 16.88
C TYR A 73 -2.64 0.98 16.65
N LEU A 74 -3.51 1.10 17.63
CA LEU A 74 -4.62 2.06 17.64
C LEU A 74 -4.34 3.17 18.66
N THR A 75 -4.90 4.35 18.39
CA THR A 75 -5.09 5.36 19.44
C THR A 75 -6.02 4.79 20.52
N PRO A 76 -6.08 5.40 21.72
CA PRO A 76 -6.98 4.93 22.78
C PRO A 76 -8.42 4.82 22.28
N LEU A 77 -9.09 3.72 22.62
CA LEU A 77 -10.47 3.47 22.21
C LEU A 77 -11.42 4.46 22.87
N VAL A 78 -12.42 4.86 22.11
CA VAL A 78 -13.56 5.64 22.62
C VAL A 78 -14.83 4.85 22.39
N GLU A 79 -15.58 4.66 23.46
CA GLU A 79 -16.80 3.86 23.46
C GLU A 79 -17.93 4.64 22.80
N ILE A 80 -18.64 3.97 21.90
CA ILE A 80 -19.80 4.51 21.20
C ILE A 80 -21.02 3.65 21.49
N GLU A 81 -22.21 4.22 21.31
CA GLU A 81 -23.42 3.43 21.18
C GLU A 81 -23.22 2.39 20.06
N PRO A 82 -23.47 1.10 20.32
CA PRO A 82 -23.11 0.05 19.38
C PRO A 82 -23.78 0.20 18.02
N ILE A 83 -22.98 0.24 16.95
CA ILE A 83 -23.48 0.21 15.58
C ILE A 83 -23.63 -1.24 15.16
N ALA A 84 -24.86 -1.71 14.97
CA ALA A 84 -25.14 -3.11 14.66
C ALA A 84 -24.63 -3.49 13.27
N TYR A 85 -24.35 -4.80 13.07
CA TYR A 85 -23.92 -5.32 11.76
C TYR A 85 -24.86 -4.93 10.61
N GLU A 86 -26.17 -4.96 10.81
CA GLU A 86 -27.14 -4.61 9.76
C GLU A 86 -27.04 -3.13 9.35
N GLU A 87 -26.69 -2.24 10.27
CA GLU A 87 -26.46 -0.82 9.97
C GLU A 87 -25.16 -0.62 9.18
N LEU A 88 -24.08 -1.29 9.59
CA LEU A 88 -22.81 -1.30 8.86
C LEU A 88 -22.98 -1.86 7.43
N LYS A 89 -23.80 -2.91 7.30
CA LYS A 89 -24.13 -3.52 6.02
C LYS A 89 -24.99 -2.60 5.15
N ALA A 90 -25.98 -1.92 5.72
CA ALA A 90 -26.79 -0.93 4.99
C ALA A 90 -25.94 0.25 4.51
N ALA A 91 -24.99 0.72 5.32
CA ALA A 91 -24.07 1.80 4.95
C ALA A 91 -23.17 1.46 3.76
N THR A 92 -22.94 0.18 3.49
CA THR A 92 -22.13 -0.33 2.37
C THR A 92 -22.97 -0.88 1.22
N ASP A 93 -24.23 -0.45 1.09
CA ASP A 93 -25.15 -0.89 0.05
C ASP A 93 -25.35 -2.42 0.03
N GLY A 94 -25.20 -3.08 1.19
CA GLY A 94 -25.35 -4.52 1.34
C GLY A 94 -24.07 -5.33 1.12
N HIS A 95 -22.95 -4.70 0.75
CA HIS A 95 -21.72 -5.37 0.33
C HIS A 95 -20.71 -5.66 1.46
N LEU A 96 -21.10 -5.52 2.73
CA LEU A 96 -20.21 -5.83 3.86
C LEU A 96 -20.15 -7.32 4.19
N LEU A 97 -19.03 -7.95 3.82
CA LEU A 97 -18.68 -9.32 4.22
C LEU A 97 -17.59 -9.31 5.30
N LEU A 98 -17.98 -9.51 6.56
CA LEU A 98 -17.07 -9.65 7.70
C LEU A 98 -16.58 -11.11 7.92
N ARG A 99 -16.76 -12.00 6.94
CA ARG A 99 -16.20 -13.35 6.99
C ARG A 99 -14.71 -13.32 6.65
N GLY A 100 -13.95 -14.19 7.29
CA GLY A 100 -12.49 -14.29 7.17
C GLY A 100 -11.74 -13.52 8.26
N LYS A 101 -10.41 -13.70 8.31
CA LYS A 101 -9.53 -13.06 9.29
C LYS A 101 -8.99 -11.74 8.69
N GLY A 102 -9.11 -10.62 9.43
CA GLY A 102 -8.62 -9.30 9.02
C GLY A 102 -9.67 -8.18 8.92
N GLY A 103 -9.23 -6.94 9.12
CA GLY A 103 -10.08 -5.75 9.01
C GLY A 103 -10.61 -5.53 7.59
N LYS A 104 -11.71 -4.79 7.48
CA LYS A 104 -12.35 -4.46 6.20
C LYS A 104 -12.31 -2.95 5.98
N TYR A 105 -12.02 -2.56 4.74
CA TYR A 105 -12.10 -1.17 4.34
C TYR A 105 -13.57 -0.73 4.23
N LEU A 106 -13.88 0.42 4.82
CA LEU A 106 -15.14 1.13 4.63
C LEU A 106 -14.83 2.43 3.90
N SER A 107 -15.58 2.71 2.83
CA SER A 107 -15.38 3.95 2.06
C SER A 107 -15.83 5.17 2.87
N PRO A 108 -15.29 6.37 2.58
CA PRO A 108 -15.76 7.62 3.17
C PRO A 108 -17.29 7.79 3.04
N ARG A 109 -17.87 7.36 1.91
CA ARG A 109 -19.32 7.38 1.68
C ARG A 109 -20.09 6.46 2.64
N ALA A 110 -19.55 5.29 2.97
CA ALA A 110 -20.17 4.41 3.96
C ALA A 110 -20.10 5.03 5.36
N ILE A 111 -18.95 5.59 5.74
CA ILE A 111 -18.79 6.26 7.05
C ILE A 111 -19.74 7.46 7.18
N ALA A 112 -19.89 8.27 6.13
CA ALA A 112 -20.79 9.43 6.13
C ALA A 112 -22.29 9.05 6.30
N ARG A 113 -22.67 7.78 6.11
CA ARG A 113 -24.03 7.28 6.34
C ARG A 113 -24.24 6.76 7.77
N LEU A 114 -23.17 6.61 8.56
CA LEU A 114 -23.24 6.14 9.93
C LEU A 114 -23.42 7.33 10.88
N THR A 115 -24.13 7.09 11.98
CA THR A 115 -24.25 8.04 13.08
C THR A 115 -23.38 7.56 14.24
N PHE A 116 -22.57 8.44 14.80
CA PHE A 116 -21.69 8.13 15.92
C PHE A 116 -22.19 8.86 17.17
N THR A 117 -22.67 8.09 18.14
CA THR A 117 -23.09 8.60 19.44
C THR A 117 -22.17 8.04 20.49
N ALA A 118 -21.63 8.89 21.36
CA ALA A 118 -20.81 8.43 22.48
C ALA A 118 -21.66 7.66 23.49
N ALA A 119 -21.14 6.57 24.04
CA ALA A 119 -21.80 5.84 25.13
C ALA A 119 -21.93 6.70 26.40
N ARG A 120 -21.07 7.72 26.52
CA ARG A 120 -21.13 8.73 27.57
C ARG A 120 -21.23 10.13 26.96
N VAL A 121 -22.21 10.91 27.42
CA VAL A 121 -22.53 12.24 26.86
C VAL A 121 -21.34 13.20 26.93
N ASP A 122 -20.51 13.12 27.98
CA ASP A 122 -19.31 13.94 28.15
C ASP A 122 -18.18 13.61 27.15
N GLU A 123 -18.25 12.47 26.47
CA GLU A 123 -17.27 12.03 25.47
C GLU A 123 -17.69 12.35 24.02
N GLN A 124 -18.89 12.91 23.78
CA GLN A 124 -19.38 13.16 22.41
C GLN A 124 -18.43 14.04 21.59
N GLY A 125 -17.88 15.12 22.18
CA GLY A 125 -16.92 15.97 21.48
C GLY A 125 -15.59 15.28 21.15
N LEU A 126 -15.24 14.19 21.85
CA LEU A 126 -14.09 13.34 21.50
C LEU A 126 -14.45 12.39 20.36
N VAL A 127 -15.64 11.77 20.42
CA VAL A 127 -16.18 10.93 19.34
C VAL A 127 -16.23 11.73 18.04
N ASP A 128 -16.82 12.93 18.04
CA ASP A 128 -16.96 13.78 16.84
C ASP A 128 -15.60 14.08 16.17
N ARG A 129 -14.56 14.35 16.98
CA ARG A 129 -13.19 14.55 16.48
C ARG A 129 -12.60 13.26 15.91
N ILE A 130 -12.78 12.14 16.59
CA ILE A 130 -12.24 10.85 16.15
C ILE A 130 -12.98 10.34 14.92
N THR A 131 -14.27 10.60 14.75
CA THR A 131 -15.06 10.04 13.65
C THR A 131 -15.13 10.94 12.43
N GLN A 132 -14.44 12.09 12.45
CA GLN A 132 -14.34 12.99 11.32
C GLN A 132 -13.86 12.23 10.08
N VAL A 133 -14.69 12.21 9.02
CA VAL A 133 -14.33 11.56 7.76
C VAL A 133 -13.14 12.32 7.16
N PRO A 134 -12.02 11.64 6.83
CA PRO A 134 -10.89 12.30 6.17
C PRO A 134 -11.34 12.98 4.87
N GLU A 135 -10.84 14.20 4.63
CA GLU A 135 -11.01 14.86 3.35
C GLU A 135 -10.23 14.09 2.27
N GLY A 136 -10.85 13.88 1.12
CA GLY A 136 -10.23 13.13 0.03
C GLY A 136 -11.25 12.68 -1.02
N PRO A 137 -10.77 12.06 -2.12
CA PRO A 137 -11.66 11.47 -3.09
C PRO A 137 -12.55 10.43 -2.41
N VAL A 138 -13.82 10.35 -2.82
CA VAL A 138 -14.79 9.37 -2.29
C VAL A 138 -14.83 8.08 -3.12
N GLU A 139 -14.31 8.15 -4.34
CA GLU A 139 -14.25 7.08 -5.33
C GLU A 139 -12.89 7.15 -6.04
N LEU A 140 -12.45 6.02 -6.60
CA LEU A 140 -11.25 6.00 -7.42
C LEU A 140 -11.49 6.82 -8.71
N PRO A 141 -10.47 7.53 -9.23
CA PRO A 141 -10.61 8.28 -10.47
C PRO A 141 -10.89 7.34 -11.67
N ALA A 142 -11.21 7.92 -12.82
CA ALA A 142 -11.13 7.17 -14.07
C ALA A 142 -9.66 6.77 -14.33
N ILE A 143 -9.43 5.57 -14.87
CA ILE A 143 -8.07 5.04 -15.12
C ILE A 143 -7.36 5.81 -16.26
N VAL A 144 -8.13 6.41 -17.16
CA VAL A 144 -7.61 7.10 -18.34
C VAL A 144 -7.07 8.48 -17.95
N ASP A 145 -5.84 8.78 -18.38
CA ASP A 145 -5.18 10.09 -18.24
C ASP A 145 -5.06 10.59 -16.78
N ILE A 146 -4.77 9.68 -15.83
CA ILE A 146 -4.44 10.06 -14.45
C ILE A 146 -3.15 10.88 -14.45
N ASP A 147 -3.24 12.17 -14.07
CA ASP A 147 -2.08 13.03 -13.88
C ASP A 147 -1.36 12.77 -12.54
N LEU A 148 -0.12 13.26 -12.41
CA LEU A 148 0.70 13.04 -11.22
C LEU A 148 0.05 13.57 -9.92
N PRO A 149 -0.55 14.78 -9.88
CA PRO A 149 -1.24 15.26 -8.69
C PRO A 149 -2.41 14.35 -8.26
N THR A 150 -3.23 13.90 -9.22
CA THR A 150 -4.34 12.99 -8.95
C THR A 150 -3.81 11.65 -8.46
N TRP A 151 -2.82 11.08 -9.15
CA TRP A 151 -2.16 9.82 -8.79
C TRP A 151 -1.59 9.84 -7.37
N SER A 152 -0.90 10.91 -6.99
CA SER A 152 -0.33 11.07 -5.64
C SER A 152 -1.40 11.19 -4.56
N SER A 153 -2.59 11.69 -4.90
CA SER A 153 -3.70 11.89 -3.95
C SER A 153 -4.55 10.66 -3.66
N ILE A 154 -4.43 9.58 -4.46
CA ILE A 154 -5.25 8.36 -4.27
C ILE A 154 -4.98 7.77 -2.86
N PRO A 155 -5.97 7.55 -2.00
CA PRO A 155 -5.73 6.92 -0.70
C PRO A 155 -5.42 5.43 -0.86
N ALA A 156 -4.38 4.93 -0.19
CA ALA A 156 -3.99 3.51 -0.27
C ALA A 156 -5.12 2.56 0.20
N GLY A 157 -5.95 3.01 1.15
CA GLY A 157 -7.13 2.29 1.64
C GLY A 157 -8.14 1.93 0.53
N MET A 158 -8.24 2.71 -0.54
CA MET A 158 -9.17 2.47 -1.66
C MET A 158 -8.77 1.29 -2.57
N LEU A 159 -7.49 0.91 -2.53
CA LEU A 159 -6.93 -0.15 -3.34
C LEU A 159 -7.14 -1.48 -2.62
N ALA A 160 -8.25 -2.16 -2.89
CA ALA A 160 -8.62 -3.37 -2.15
C ALA A 160 -7.77 -4.62 -2.51
N VAL A 161 -7.13 -4.63 -3.68
CA VAL A 161 -6.42 -5.79 -4.25
C VAL A 161 -5.22 -5.33 -5.06
N GLU A 162 -4.27 -6.22 -5.31
CA GLU A 162 -3.04 -5.95 -6.10
C GLU A 162 -3.36 -5.49 -7.52
N ALA A 163 -4.36 -6.08 -8.18
CA ALA A 163 -4.82 -5.62 -9.50
C ALA A 163 -5.22 -4.12 -9.53
N ARG A 164 -5.72 -3.56 -8.41
CA ARG A 164 -5.99 -2.11 -8.36
C ARG A 164 -4.71 -1.30 -8.18
N VAL A 165 -3.68 -1.84 -7.53
CA VAL A 165 -2.37 -1.19 -7.46
C VAL A 165 -1.74 -1.17 -8.85
N GLU A 166 -1.84 -2.27 -9.60
CA GLU A 166 -1.45 -2.32 -11.00
C GLU A 166 -2.11 -1.21 -11.82
N ASP A 167 -3.45 -1.18 -11.83
CA ASP A 167 -4.25 -0.26 -12.67
C ASP A 167 -4.09 1.22 -12.28
N TYR A 168 -4.09 1.52 -10.97
CA TYR A 168 -4.14 2.90 -10.47
C TYR A 168 -2.79 3.47 -10.08
N ILE A 169 -1.80 2.62 -9.83
CA ILE A 169 -0.49 3.03 -9.32
C ILE A 169 0.59 2.74 -10.35
N VAL A 170 0.75 1.49 -10.78
CA VAL A 170 1.87 1.07 -11.63
C VAL A 170 1.70 1.55 -13.06
N ASP A 171 0.54 1.34 -13.67
CA ASP A 171 0.27 1.76 -15.05
C ASP A 171 0.48 3.28 -15.25
N PRO A 172 -0.11 4.18 -14.41
CA PRO A 172 0.16 5.61 -14.52
C PRO A 172 1.64 5.96 -14.26
N LEU A 173 2.28 5.33 -13.26
CA LEU A 173 3.70 5.55 -12.98
C LEU A 173 4.57 5.24 -14.19
N LEU A 174 4.33 4.12 -14.86
CA LEU A 174 5.06 3.74 -16.07
C LEU A 174 4.72 4.67 -17.25
N GLY A 175 3.51 5.23 -17.29
CA GLY A 175 3.15 6.35 -18.16
C GLY A 175 4.05 7.57 -17.95
N PHE A 176 4.17 8.04 -16.71
CA PHE A 176 5.02 9.19 -16.35
C PHE A 176 6.50 8.92 -16.66
N VAL A 177 7.01 7.74 -16.33
CA VAL A 177 8.37 7.30 -16.67
C VAL A 177 8.59 7.33 -18.18
N ASN A 178 7.62 6.83 -18.96
CA ASN A 178 7.71 6.85 -20.41
C ASN A 178 7.63 8.28 -20.97
N GLU A 179 6.82 9.17 -20.42
CA GLU A 179 6.80 10.60 -20.80
C GLU A 179 8.15 11.29 -20.53
N ARG A 180 8.76 10.98 -19.39
CA ARG A 180 10.05 11.51 -18.93
C ARG A 180 11.28 10.84 -19.53
N ARG A 181 11.11 9.79 -20.36
CA ARG A 181 12.23 9.06 -20.97
C ARG A 181 13.18 9.94 -21.81
N GLY A 182 12.69 11.08 -22.29
CA GLY A 182 13.49 12.06 -23.04
C GLY A 182 14.47 12.85 -22.16
N ASP A 183 14.25 12.86 -20.85
CA ASP A 183 15.14 13.51 -19.87
C ASP A 183 16.38 12.65 -19.58
N ALA A 184 16.39 11.38 -20.02
CA ALA A 184 17.53 10.49 -19.90
C ALA A 184 18.74 11.02 -20.68
N ARG A 185 19.95 10.65 -20.24
CA ARG A 185 21.21 11.09 -20.87
C ARG A 185 21.32 10.75 -22.36
N VAL A 186 20.66 9.68 -22.79
CA VAL A 186 20.43 9.37 -24.20
C VAL A 186 18.93 9.15 -24.39
N PRO A 187 18.31 9.72 -25.44
CA PRO A 187 16.89 9.50 -25.72
C PRO A 187 16.58 8.01 -25.84
N LEU A 188 15.74 7.51 -24.95
CA LEU A 188 15.27 6.13 -25.03
C LEU A 188 14.10 6.04 -26.04
N PRO A 189 14.05 4.97 -26.86
CA PRO A 189 12.82 4.60 -27.55
C PRO A 189 11.66 4.44 -26.56
N ARG A 190 10.45 4.35 -27.08
CA ARG A 190 9.25 4.19 -26.26
C ARG A 190 9.39 2.93 -25.38
N LEU A 191 9.19 3.11 -24.08
CA LEU A 191 9.12 1.99 -23.14
C LEU A 191 7.74 1.34 -23.25
N VAL A 192 7.73 0.01 -23.28
CA VAL A 192 6.51 -0.82 -23.37
C VAL A 192 6.43 -1.67 -22.11
N PRO A 193 5.58 -1.29 -21.15
CA PRO A 193 5.22 -2.16 -20.03
C PRO A 193 4.49 -3.40 -20.54
N GLU A 194 4.96 -4.59 -20.17
CA GLU A 194 4.29 -5.85 -20.43
C GLU A 194 3.89 -6.50 -19.10
N ARG A 195 2.58 -6.63 -18.87
CA ARG A 195 2.03 -7.31 -17.70
C ARG A 195 2.24 -8.82 -17.77
N GLN A 196 2.40 -9.46 -16.62
CA GLN A 196 2.51 -10.92 -16.48
C GLN A 196 3.59 -11.52 -17.41
N PHE A 197 4.74 -10.85 -17.48
CA PHE A 197 5.84 -11.24 -18.35
C PHE A 197 6.37 -12.61 -17.94
N ARG A 198 6.35 -13.55 -18.88
CA ARG A 198 6.71 -14.96 -18.60
C ARG A 198 8.20 -15.17 -18.73
N LEU A 199 8.81 -15.61 -17.64
CA LEU A 199 10.16 -16.14 -17.61
C LEU A 199 10.13 -17.67 -17.68
N ALA A 200 11.29 -18.31 -17.70
CA ALA A 200 11.37 -19.77 -17.79
C ALA A 200 10.76 -20.46 -16.57
N ARG A 201 10.85 -19.83 -15.39
CA ARG A 201 10.41 -20.43 -14.11
C ARG A 201 9.37 -19.62 -13.37
N ARG A 202 9.08 -18.40 -13.82
CA ARG A 202 8.35 -17.39 -13.06
C ARG A 202 7.52 -16.49 -13.96
N ILE A 203 6.62 -15.74 -13.35
CA ILE A 203 5.86 -14.68 -14.02
C ILE A 203 6.16 -13.40 -13.24
N VAL A 204 6.64 -12.37 -13.93
CA VAL A 204 6.88 -11.04 -13.38
C VAL A 204 5.60 -10.23 -13.57
N ASP A 205 5.20 -9.45 -12.56
CA ASP A 205 4.00 -8.63 -12.67
C ASP A 205 4.12 -7.65 -13.85
N TYR A 206 5.27 -6.99 -14.01
CA TYR A 206 5.62 -6.28 -15.24
C TYR A 206 7.09 -6.42 -15.64
N ALA A 207 7.32 -6.52 -16.95
CA ALA A 207 8.61 -6.17 -17.55
C ALA A 207 8.50 -4.82 -18.27
N ILE A 208 9.50 -3.96 -18.10
CA ILE A 208 9.65 -2.73 -18.88
C ILE A 208 10.52 -3.06 -20.09
N LEU A 209 9.93 -3.05 -21.28
CA LEU A 209 10.63 -3.41 -22.52
C LEU A 209 11.00 -2.17 -23.34
N CYS A 210 12.11 -2.25 -24.06
CA CYS A 210 12.48 -1.34 -25.13
C CYS A 210 12.86 -2.15 -26.36
N ASP A 211 12.13 -1.98 -27.46
CA ASP A 211 12.29 -2.78 -28.69
C ASP A 211 12.31 -4.30 -28.45
N GLY A 212 11.48 -4.76 -27.49
CA GLY A 212 11.36 -6.17 -27.10
C GLY A 212 12.46 -6.66 -26.15
N ILE A 213 13.42 -5.82 -25.77
CA ILE A 213 14.47 -6.15 -24.82
C ILE A 213 14.06 -5.66 -23.42
N PRO A 214 14.12 -6.51 -22.38
CA PRO A 214 13.82 -6.09 -21.03
C PRO A 214 14.88 -5.14 -20.47
N LEU A 215 14.42 -4.05 -19.85
CA LEU A 215 15.25 -3.05 -19.19
C LEU A 215 14.96 -2.93 -17.69
N GLY A 216 13.85 -3.50 -17.20
CA GLY A 216 13.51 -3.50 -15.79
C GLY A 216 12.40 -4.49 -15.46
N ALA A 217 12.41 -4.98 -14.23
CA ALA A 217 11.34 -5.80 -13.66
C ALA A 217 10.55 -5.00 -12.62
N VAL A 218 9.23 -5.17 -12.55
CA VAL A 218 8.39 -4.57 -11.51
C VAL A 218 7.62 -5.68 -10.80
N GLU A 219 7.71 -5.69 -9.48
CA GLU A 219 6.88 -6.53 -8.62
C GLU A 219 5.93 -5.63 -7.82
N VAL A 220 4.65 -6.02 -7.80
CA VAL A 220 3.55 -5.23 -7.29
C VAL A 220 2.96 -5.91 -6.07
N LYS A 221 2.82 -5.16 -4.98
CA LYS A 221 2.17 -5.64 -3.76
C LYS A 221 1.11 -4.65 -3.32
N LEU A 222 0.10 -5.12 -2.59
CA LEU A 222 -0.82 -4.17 -1.97
C LEU A 222 -0.15 -3.41 -0.81
N SER A 223 0.74 -4.06 -0.08
CA SER A 223 1.65 -3.46 0.90
C SER A 223 2.88 -4.35 1.00
N LEU A 224 4.07 -3.75 1.01
CA LEU A 224 5.32 -4.49 1.10
C LEU A 224 5.54 -5.06 2.51
N ARG A 225 5.97 -6.32 2.56
CA ARG A 225 6.50 -6.97 3.75
C ARG A 225 7.94 -6.52 3.96
N ARG A 226 8.09 -5.39 4.66
CA ARG A 226 9.40 -4.84 5.01
C ARG A 226 10.21 -5.83 5.88
N PRO A 227 11.56 -5.80 5.78
CA PRO A 227 12.39 -6.72 6.54
C PRO A 227 12.27 -6.51 8.06
N VAL A 228 12.37 -7.60 8.80
CA VAL A 228 12.52 -7.55 10.26
C VAL A 228 13.99 -7.25 10.56
N GLY A 229 14.27 -6.14 11.25
CA GLY A 229 15.65 -5.75 11.59
C GLY A 229 16.45 -5.07 10.47
N GLY A 230 15.83 -4.73 9.33
CA GLY A 230 16.45 -3.95 8.25
C GLY A 230 17.15 -4.76 7.15
N GLU A 231 17.32 -6.06 7.33
CA GLU A 231 17.94 -6.94 6.32
C GLU A 231 16.96 -7.31 5.20
N TRP A 232 16.97 -6.57 4.10
CA TRP A 232 16.05 -6.74 2.97
C TRP A 232 16.02 -8.15 2.37
N MET A 233 17.11 -8.90 2.45
CA MET A 233 17.16 -10.29 2.00
C MET A 233 16.23 -11.24 2.76
N THR A 234 15.76 -10.85 3.95
CA THR A 234 14.77 -11.62 4.70
C THR A 234 13.34 -11.35 4.23
N SER A 235 13.10 -10.24 3.53
CA SER A 235 11.79 -9.89 2.99
C SER A 235 11.40 -10.86 1.85
N PRO A 236 10.23 -11.53 1.93
CA PRO A 236 9.72 -12.37 0.84
C PRO A 236 9.53 -11.58 -0.46
N ASP A 237 9.01 -10.35 -0.38
CA ASP A 237 8.70 -9.52 -1.54
C ASP A 237 9.99 -9.04 -2.22
N PHE A 238 11.02 -8.69 -1.44
CA PHE A 238 12.33 -8.35 -1.99
C PHE A 238 13.03 -9.53 -2.65
N ARG A 239 12.98 -10.72 -2.03
CA ARG A 239 13.52 -11.93 -2.66
C ARG A 239 12.82 -12.27 -3.97
N GLN A 240 11.52 -11.97 -4.08
CA GLN A 240 10.75 -12.21 -5.29
C GLN A 240 11.23 -11.32 -6.43
N VAL A 241 11.31 -9.99 -6.24
CA VAL A 241 11.83 -9.09 -7.30
C VAL A 241 13.28 -9.42 -7.65
N ARG A 242 14.12 -9.75 -6.66
CA ARG A 242 15.53 -10.11 -6.90
C ARG A 242 15.64 -11.33 -7.80
N ALA A 243 14.80 -12.34 -7.58
CA ALA A 243 14.80 -13.53 -8.43
C ALA A 243 14.43 -13.23 -9.89
N TYR A 244 13.59 -12.23 -10.16
CA TYR A 244 13.31 -11.81 -11.54
C TYR A 244 14.46 -11.02 -12.14
N MET A 245 15.02 -10.08 -11.37
CA MET A 245 16.17 -9.29 -11.77
C MET A 245 17.34 -10.19 -12.16
N ASP A 246 17.61 -11.23 -11.37
CA ASP A 246 18.68 -12.20 -11.63
C ASP A 246 18.39 -13.05 -12.89
N GLU A 247 17.14 -13.40 -13.16
CA GLU A 247 16.75 -14.21 -14.34
C GLU A 247 16.71 -13.38 -15.64
N MET A 248 16.40 -12.08 -15.54
CA MET A 248 16.33 -11.14 -16.66
C MET A 248 17.61 -10.33 -16.87
N ASP A 249 18.53 -10.32 -15.90
CA ASP A 249 19.73 -9.47 -15.83
C ASP A 249 19.44 -7.96 -15.93
N VAL A 250 18.45 -7.48 -15.17
CA VAL A 250 17.96 -6.09 -15.18
C VAL A 250 17.78 -5.53 -13.76
N PRO A 251 17.71 -4.19 -13.58
CA PRO A 251 17.24 -3.59 -12.34
C PRO A 251 15.76 -3.87 -12.06
N GLY A 252 15.32 -3.58 -10.83
CA GLY A 252 13.96 -3.84 -10.37
C GLY A 252 13.28 -2.64 -9.71
N LEU A 253 11.96 -2.68 -9.68
CA LEU A 253 11.08 -1.83 -8.89
C LEU A 253 10.21 -2.70 -7.98
N LEU A 254 10.11 -2.32 -6.71
CA LEU A 254 9.06 -2.82 -5.81
C LEU A 254 8.04 -1.71 -5.61
N VAL A 255 6.79 -1.96 -5.99
CA VAL A 255 5.73 -0.98 -5.91
C VAL A 255 4.62 -1.49 -5.01
N ASP A 256 4.16 -0.63 -4.08
CA ASP A 256 2.91 -0.85 -3.39
C ASP A 256 1.97 0.35 -3.42
N SER A 257 0.85 0.24 -2.72
CA SER A 257 -0.16 1.29 -2.63
C SER A 257 0.38 2.63 -2.10
N ARG A 258 1.57 2.68 -1.50
CA ARG A 258 2.14 3.86 -0.84
C ARG A 258 3.47 4.29 -1.41
N SER A 259 4.24 3.37 -1.94
CA SER A 259 5.65 3.58 -2.14
C SER A 259 6.20 2.86 -3.35
N VAL A 260 7.26 3.45 -3.90
CA VAL A 260 8.03 2.90 -5.00
C VAL A 260 9.46 2.78 -4.51
N TRP A 261 10.06 1.60 -4.67
CA TRP A 261 11.41 1.31 -4.23
C TRP A 261 12.27 0.95 -5.43
N LEU A 262 13.40 1.64 -5.56
CA LEU A 262 14.39 1.39 -6.60
C LEU A 262 15.31 0.26 -6.15
N VAL A 263 15.47 -0.76 -6.98
CA VAL A 263 16.38 -1.88 -6.71
C VAL A 263 17.41 -1.97 -7.84
N PRO A 264 18.63 -1.44 -7.64
CA PRO A 264 19.70 -1.58 -8.62
C PRO A 264 20.01 -3.05 -8.91
N ARG A 265 20.44 -3.34 -10.13
CA ARG A 265 20.83 -4.69 -10.54
C ARG A 265 21.86 -5.27 -9.57
N GLY A 266 21.63 -6.49 -9.10
CA GLY A 266 22.52 -7.19 -8.15
C GLY A 266 22.51 -6.66 -6.71
N ALA A 267 21.68 -5.67 -6.37
CA ALA A 267 21.65 -5.10 -5.03
C ALA A 267 21.07 -6.07 -3.98
N GLU A 268 21.57 -5.96 -2.74
CA GLU A 268 21.06 -6.73 -1.59
C GLU A 268 19.97 -5.99 -0.79
N ALA A 269 19.71 -4.74 -1.14
CA ALA A 269 18.66 -3.89 -0.61
C ALA A 269 18.25 -2.84 -1.66
N PRO A 270 17.04 -2.27 -1.56
CA PRO A 270 16.67 -1.11 -2.35
C PRO A 270 17.62 0.07 -2.07
N SER A 271 17.97 0.84 -3.09
CA SER A 271 18.84 2.02 -2.96
C SER A 271 18.06 3.27 -2.53
N TYR A 272 16.78 3.33 -2.89
CA TYR A 272 15.93 4.48 -2.63
C TYR A 272 14.47 4.08 -2.50
N ALA A 273 13.71 4.88 -1.75
CA ALA A 273 12.28 4.72 -1.56
C ALA A 273 11.58 6.07 -1.68
N PHE A 274 10.51 6.11 -2.46
CA PHE A 274 9.65 7.27 -2.60
C PHE A 274 8.32 6.99 -1.94
N GLU A 275 7.81 7.95 -1.17
CA GLU A 275 6.40 7.94 -0.79
C GLU A 275 5.58 8.58 -1.91
N ARG A 276 4.60 7.85 -2.41
CA ARG A 276 3.75 8.26 -3.53
C ARG A 276 3.10 9.62 -3.31
N ALA A 277 2.60 9.86 -2.10
CA ALA A 277 1.91 11.10 -1.75
C ALA A 277 2.81 12.35 -1.85
N SER A 278 4.14 12.18 -1.79
CA SER A 278 5.12 13.26 -1.90
C SER A 278 6.03 13.10 -3.11
N MET A 279 5.67 12.25 -4.07
CA MET A 279 6.50 11.99 -5.23
C MET A 279 6.62 13.24 -6.10
N THR A 280 7.83 13.49 -6.57
CA THR A 280 8.22 14.63 -7.38
C THR A 280 8.68 14.18 -8.76
N ASP A 281 8.83 15.14 -9.67
CA ASP A 281 9.43 14.91 -10.97
C ASP A 281 10.85 14.32 -10.89
N ALA A 282 11.64 14.73 -9.90
CA ALA A 282 13.00 14.22 -9.70
C ALA A 282 13.00 12.72 -9.32
N ASP A 283 11.97 12.27 -8.60
CA ASP A 283 11.79 10.86 -8.26
C ASP A 283 11.46 10.02 -9.50
N ILE A 284 10.65 10.58 -10.41
CA ILE A 284 10.38 9.95 -11.71
C ILE A 284 11.66 9.89 -12.55
N THR A 285 12.45 10.96 -12.57
CA THR A 285 13.76 10.96 -13.23
C THR A 285 14.70 9.91 -12.64
N ALA A 286 14.71 9.69 -11.32
CA ALA A 286 15.51 8.64 -10.70
C ALA A 286 15.08 7.22 -11.14
N ILE A 287 13.78 6.99 -11.39
CA ILE A 287 13.29 5.73 -11.98
C ILE A 287 13.77 5.62 -13.44
N VAL A 288 13.69 6.70 -14.22
CA VAL A 288 14.19 6.75 -15.60
C VAL A 288 15.69 6.45 -15.65
N ASP A 289 16.48 7.05 -14.78
CA ASP A 289 17.94 6.85 -14.70
C ASP A 289 18.30 5.40 -14.35
N LEU A 290 17.56 4.77 -13.43
CA LEU A 290 17.74 3.36 -13.10
C LEU A 290 17.55 2.46 -14.33
N ILE A 291 16.48 2.70 -15.12
CA ILE A 291 16.18 1.96 -16.35
C ILE A 291 17.21 2.29 -17.43
N PHE A 292 17.64 3.55 -17.49
CA PHE A 292 18.61 4.04 -18.45
C PHE A 292 19.98 3.37 -18.29
N ASP A 293 20.47 3.19 -17.07
CA ASP A 293 21.78 2.54 -16.83
C ASP A 293 21.82 1.15 -17.48
N GLN A 294 20.71 0.40 -17.40
CA GLN A 294 20.56 -0.88 -18.09
C GLN A 294 20.52 -0.71 -19.62
N ALA A 295 19.75 0.26 -20.11
CA ALA A 295 19.66 0.53 -21.55
C ALA A 295 21.03 0.89 -22.14
N TYR A 296 21.83 1.68 -21.44
CA TYR A 296 23.17 2.09 -21.89
C TYR A 296 24.11 0.89 -22.06
N GLU A 297 24.05 -0.10 -21.17
CA GLU A 297 24.84 -1.33 -21.30
C GLU A 297 24.37 -2.18 -22.48
N VAL A 298 23.06 -2.32 -22.66
CA VAL A 298 22.44 -3.14 -23.72
C VAL A 298 22.68 -2.55 -25.11
N PHE A 299 22.48 -1.24 -25.26
CA PHE A 299 22.54 -0.55 -26.55
C PHE A 299 23.89 0.12 -26.83
N GLY A 300 24.78 0.17 -25.83
CA GLY A 300 26.06 0.87 -25.87
C GLY A 300 25.89 2.39 -25.91
N GLY A 301 26.84 3.15 -25.37
CA GLY A 301 26.85 4.63 -25.50
C GLY A 301 26.87 5.17 -26.93
N THR A 302 26.83 4.30 -27.94
CA THR A 302 26.42 4.59 -29.30
C THR A 302 24.90 4.49 -29.39
N ALA A 303 24.23 5.64 -29.51
CA ALA A 303 22.81 5.72 -29.85
C ALA A 303 22.44 4.68 -30.93
N GLY A 304 21.90 3.55 -30.48
CA GLY A 304 21.30 2.51 -31.31
C GLY A 304 19.94 2.96 -31.82
N ILE A 305 19.83 4.18 -32.32
CA ILE A 305 18.77 4.57 -33.25
C ILE A 305 19.26 4.13 -34.62
N VAL A 306 19.15 2.84 -34.90
CA VAL A 306 19.23 2.38 -36.29
C VAL A 306 17.90 2.78 -36.91
N GLY A 307 17.96 3.79 -37.78
CA GLY A 307 16.80 4.32 -38.47
C GLY A 307 15.95 3.23 -39.12
N ARG A 308 14.65 3.33 -38.88
CA ARG A 308 13.61 2.95 -39.84
C ARG A 308 12.65 4.11 -40.00
#